data_AF-D8UAT4-F1
#
_entry.id   AF-D8UAT4-F1
#
_cell.length_a   1.000
_cell.length_b   1.000
_cell.length_c   1.000
_cell.angle_alpha   90.00
_cell.angle_beta   90.00
_cell.angle_gamma   90.00
#
_symmetry.space_group_name_H-M   'P 1'
#
loop_
_entity.id
_entity.type
_entity.pdbx_description
1 polymer ?
#
loop_
_entity_poly.entity_id
_entity_poly.type
_entity_poly.pdbx_seq_one_letter_code
_entity_poly.pdbx_strand_id
1 'polypeptide(L)' 'GKTKFTIENTTRTCIVLADTRIHMLGSFQNIRVACAGVLCSLILGSPASKVYSKLHSTCARLND' A
#
# COMPACT_ATOMS: atom_id res chain seq x y z
N GLY A 1 -0.36 -12.41 -4.16
CA GLY A 1 -0.13 -12.83 -2.75
C GLY A 1 -1.10 -12.13 -1.81
N LYS A 2 -1.24 -12.62 -0.57
CA LYS A 2 -2.23 -12.11 0.42
C LYS A 2 -2.01 -10.63 0.76
N THR A 3 -0.77 -10.22 1.08
CA THR A 3 -0.42 -8.84 1.41
C THR A 3 -0.71 -7.85 0.29
N LYS A 4 -0.32 -8.20 -0.94
CA LYS A 4 -0.62 -7.42 -2.14
C LYS A 4 -2.13 -7.15 -2.25
N PHE A 5 -2.94 -8.20 -2.18
CA PHE A 5 -4.39 -8.09 -2.35
C PHE A 5 -5.04 -7.22 -1.25
N THR A 6 -4.59 -7.36 0.00
CA THR A 6 -5.07 -6.52 1.10
C THR A 6 -4.76 -5.04 0.87
N ILE A 7 -3.54 -4.74 0.41
CA ILE A 7 -3.12 -3.35 0.15
C ILE A 7 -3.90 -2.76 -1.01
N GLU A 8 -4.06 -3.52 -2.10
CA GLU A 8 -4.84 -3.11 -3.29
C GLU A 8 -6.28 -2.76 -2.90
N ASN A 9 -6.95 -3.64 -2.15
CA ASN A 9 -8.33 -3.43 -1.73
C ASN A 9 -8.49 -2.24 -0.77
N THR A 10 -7.57 -2.09 0.19
CA THR A 10 -7.70 -1.04 1.21
C THR A 10 -7.39 0.35 0.65
N THR A 11 -6.42 0.44 -0.25
CA THR A 11 -6.01 1.72 -0.85
C THR A 11 -6.76 2.04 -2.15
N ARG A 12 -7.59 1.11 -2.67
CA ARG A 12 -8.23 1.23 -4.00
C ARG A 12 -7.21 1.53 -5.10
N THR A 13 -6.09 0.80 -5.09
CA THR A 13 -5.04 0.88 -6.12
C THR A 13 -4.80 -0.48 -6.73
N CYS A 14 -4.30 -0.53 -7.97
CA CYS A 14 -3.85 -1.76 -8.60
C CYS A 14 -2.32 -1.78 -8.62
N ILE A 15 -1.72 -2.82 -8.04
CA ILE A 15 -0.27 -2.99 -7.89
C ILE A 15 0.17 -4.10 -8.83
N VAL A 16 1.14 -3.82 -9.68
CA VAL A 16 1.78 -4.81 -10.56
C VAL A 16 3.24 -4.96 -10.12
N LEU A 17 3.60 -6.18 -9.73
CA LEU A 17 4.96 -6.55 -9.36
C LEU A 17 5.63 -7.15 -10.61
N ALA A 18 6.61 -6.45 -11.16
CA ALA A 18 7.36 -6.85 -12.35
C ALA A 18 8.84 -7.00 -11.98
N ASP A 19 9.15 -8.07 -11.25
CA ASP A 19 10.50 -8.49 -10.82
C ASP A 19 11.31 -7.38 -10.13
N THR A 20 11.94 -6.50 -10.89
CA THR A 20 12.72 -5.35 -10.43
C THR A 20 11.92 -4.06 -10.26
N ARG A 21 10.72 -3.96 -10.85
CA ARG A 21 9.89 -2.75 -10.81
C ARG A 21 8.52 -3.04 -10.23
N ILE A 22 7.97 -2.03 -9.55
CA ILE A 22 6.61 -2.06 -9.01
C ILE A 22 5.82 -0.92 -9.65
N HIS A 23 4.78 -1.27 -10.40
CA HIS A 23 3.90 -0.31 -11.04
C HIS A 23 2.63 -0.18 -10.20
N MET A 24 2.14 1.04 -10.01
CA MET A 24 0.88 1.30 -9.32
C MET A 24 -0.04 2.17 -10.17
N LEU A 25 -1.31 1.78 -10.19
CA LEU A 25 -2.37 2.46 -10.93
C LEU A 25 -3.48 2.88 -9.96
N GLY A 26 -3.97 4.10 -10.10
CA GLY A 26 -5.01 4.68 -9.25
C GLY A 26 -4.88 6.19 -9.10
N SER A 27 -5.70 6.77 -8.21
CA SER A 27 -5.63 8.19 -7.88
C SER A 27 -4.29 8.53 -7.22
N PHE A 28 -3.74 9.70 -7.55
CA PHE A 28 -2.41 10.13 -7.09
C PHE A 28 -2.28 10.11 -5.56
N GLN A 29 -3.31 10.54 -4.84
CA GLN A 29 -3.32 10.55 -3.37
C GLN A 29 -3.23 9.14 -2.77
N ASN A 30 -3.96 8.18 -3.36
CA ASN A 30 -3.96 6.78 -2.96
C ASN A 30 -2.61 6.11 -3.28
N ILE A 31 -2.07 6.37 -4.47
CA ILE A 31 -0.73 5.90 -4.87
C ILE A 31 0.33 6.41 -3.90
N ARG A 32 0.28 7.69 -3.49
CA ARG A 32 1.24 8.26 -2.53
C ARG A 32 1.21 7.53 -1.19
N VAL A 33 0.04 7.19 -0.69
CA VAL A 33 -0.13 6.51 0.61
C VAL A 33 0.37 5.07 0.52
N ALA A 34 -0.01 4.36 -0.55
CA ALA A 34 0.48 3.01 -0.81
C ALA A 34 2.01 2.98 -0.99
N CYS A 35 2.61 3.96 -1.67
CA CYS A 35 4.04 3.99 -1.95
C CYS A 35 4.86 4.39 -0.72
N ALA A 36 4.56 5.54 -0.13
CA ALA A 36 5.37 6.11 0.95
C ALA A 36 5.13 5.42 2.30
N GLY A 37 3.90 4.99 2.58
CA GLY A 37 3.54 4.40 3.88
C GLY A 37 3.71 2.89 3.91
N VAL A 38 3.20 2.20 2.89
CA VAL A 38 3.04 0.74 2.93
C VAL A 38 4.21 0.05 2.26
N LEU A 39 4.40 0.33 0.96
CA LEU A 39 5.33 -0.40 0.12
C LEU A 39 6.78 -0.15 0.55
N CYS A 40 7.14 1.10 0.83
CA CYS A 40 8.47 1.45 1.34
C CYS A 40 8.78 0.73 2.66
N SER A 41 7.84 0.71 3.61
CA SER A 41 8.00 0.00 4.89
C SER A 41 8.18 -1.51 4.70
N LEU A 42 7.44 -2.13 3.78
CA LEU A 42 7.56 -3.54 3.46
C LEU A 42 8.92 -3.88 2.81
N ILE A 43 9.39 -3.06 1.87
CA ILE A 43 10.70 -3.23 1.22
C ILE A 43 11.85 -3.08 2.23
N LEU A 44 11.71 -2.13 3.16
CA LEU A 44 12.68 -1.91 4.25
C LEU A 44 12.62 -2.98 5.36
N GLY A 45 11.78 -4.02 5.21
CA GLY A 45 11.72 -5.15 6.13
C GLY A 45 10.85 -4.94 7.37
N SER A 46 9.99 -3.91 7.39
CA SER A 46 9.03 -3.74 8.49
C SER A 46 8.03 -4.91 8.53
N PRO A 47 7.65 -5.38 9.73
CA PRO A 47 6.70 -6.47 9.87
C PRO A 47 5.32 -6.07 9.31
N ALA A 48 4.72 -6.96 8.53
CA ALA A 48 3.44 -6.69 7.84
C ALA A 48 2.32 -6.24 8.78
N SER A 49 2.25 -6.78 10.00
CA SER A 49 1.25 -6.38 11.01
C SER A 49 1.28 -4.89 11.32
N LYS A 50 2.48 -4.32 11.49
CA LYS A 50 2.65 -2.88 11.77
C LYS A 50 2.22 -2.03 10.58
N VAL A 51 2.53 -2.50 9.37
CA VAL A 51 2.18 -1.83 8.13
C VAL A 51 0.66 -1.81 7.93
N TYR A 52 -0.04 -2.91 8.21
CA TYR A 52 -1.50 -2.95 8.11
C TYR A 52 -2.19 -2.01 9.09
N SER A 53 -1.74 -1.95 10.35
CA SER A 53 -2.28 -1.01 11.33
C SER A 53 -2.11 0.45 10.85
N LYS A 54 -0.93 0.79 10.32
CA LYS A 54 -0.65 2.12 9.78
C LYS A 54 -1.50 2.43 8.54
N LEU A 55 -1.69 1.44 7.67
CA LEU A 55 -2.55 1.55 6.49
C LEU A 55 -3.99 1.87 6.90
N HIS A 56 -4.55 1.11 7.85
CA HIS A 56 -5.93 1.29 8.29
C HIS A 56 -6.18 2.69 8.87
N SER A 57 -5.30 3.18 9.76
CA SER A 57 -5.41 4.54 10.30
C SER A 57 -5.27 5.63 9.23
N THR A 58 -4.48 5.38 8.18
CA THR A 58 -4.28 6.37 7.11
C THR A 58 -5.45 6.37 6.13
N CYS A 59 -6.00 5.21 5.78
CA CYS A 59 -7.20 5.10 4.95
C CYS A 59 -8.44 5.65 5.65
N ALA A 60 -8.58 5.47 6.97
CA ALA A 60 -9.67 6.08 7.73
C ALA A 60 -9.69 7.61 7.60
N ARG A 61 -8.51 8.25 7.54
CA ARG A 61 -8.36 9.70 7.35
C ARG A 61 -8.54 10.19 5.91
N LEU A 62 -8.57 9.28 4.93
CA LEU A 62 -8.70 9.61 3.51
C LEU A 62 -10.13 9.40 2.98
N ASN A 63 -10.97 8.70 3.75
CA ASN A 63 -12.40 8.51 3.48
C ASN A 63 -13.29 9.53 4.21
N ASP A 64 -12.68 10.43 5.00
CA ASP A 64 -13.28 11.68 5.48
C ASP A 64 -12.93 12.79 4.46
#